data_AF-A0A2I8F3P2-F1
#
_entry.id   AF-A0A2I8F3P2-F1
#
_cell.length_a   1.000
_cell.length_b   1.000
_cell.length_c   1.000
_cell.angle_alpha   90.00
_cell.angle_beta   90.00
_cell.angle_gamma   90.00
#
_symmetry.space_group_name_H-M   'P 1'
#
loop_
_entity.id
_entity.type
_entity.pdbx_description
1 polymer ?
#
loop_
_entity_poly.entity_id
_entity_poly.type
_entity_poly.pdbx_seq_one_letter_code
_entity_poly.pdbx_strand_id
1 'polypeptide(L)'
;MIWIVSQLDSPWGRLPPGIDARLCVRHIERDGDSKEIRFEASSRSVWLPLADASSVLANLRTLSAQGRTSTPLWPHDELGHRIGHYLQSMRELESAAPLIAWEKKLARRPLSFVSYRICDGTKHAFLKSKKLLEQGRAVFWDRWCLPRRLAERREVVSDAALDRYLMIQLKACATVFGIESPLYSEPSSYSAKERDAARHLGTYRSVGVAG
;
A
#
# COMPACT_ATOMS: atom_id res chain seq x y z
N MET A 1 -0.46 -7.75 -17.48
CA MET A 1 -0.82 -7.15 -16.17
C MET A 1 0.38 -7.30 -15.26
N ILE A 2 0.72 -6.28 -14.48
CA ILE A 2 1.85 -6.30 -13.55
C ILE A 2 1.30 -6.13 -12.13
N TRP A 3 1.77 -6.94 -11.20
CA TRP A 3 1.44 -6.83 -9.78
C TRP A 3 2.67 -6.32 -9.03
N ILE A 4 2.50 -5.28 -8.24
CA ILE A 4 3.56 -4.69 -7.43
C ILE A 4 3.42 -5.22 -6.01
N VAL A 5 4.44 -5.92 -5.55
CA VAL A 5 4.51 -6.49 -4.21
C VAL A 5 5.59 -5.73 -3.46
N SER A 6 5.29 -5.37 -2.22
CA SER A 6 6.24 -4.66 -1.36
C SER A 6 6.20 -5.21 0.06
N GLN A 7 7.24 -4.91 0.81
CA GLN A 7 7.30 -5.17 2.23
C GLN A 7 8.02 -4.01 2.90
N LEU A 8 7.34 -3.36 3.85
CA LEU A 8 7.93 -2.24 4.58
C LEU A 8 8.83 -2.74 5.70
N ASP A 9 10.10 -2.36 5.63
CA ASP A 9 11.10 -2.53 6.68
C ASP A 9 11.48 -1.16 7.24
N SER A 10 11.47 -1.01 8.56
CA SER A 10 11.77 0.24 9.26
C SER A 10 12.56 -0.03 10.55
N PRO A 11 13.17 0.99 11.16
CA PRO A 11 13.80 0.82 12.48
C PRO A 11 12.86 0.35 13.59
N TRP A 12 11.54 0.49 13.41
CA TRP A 12 10.52 0.07 14.38
C TRP A 12 9.97 -1.34 14.11
N GLY A 13 10.55 -2.03 13.14
CA GLY A 13 10.19 -3.38 12.74
C GLY A 13 9.72 -3.45 11.30
N ARG A 14 9.12 -4.60 10.98
CA ARG A 14 8.68 -4.95 9.64
C ARG A 14 7.17 -5.18 9.60
N LEU A 15 6.54 -4.76 8.51
CA LEU A 15 5.14 -5.11 8.21
C LEU A 15 5.07 -6.42 7.42
N PRO A 16 3.94 -7.13 7.43
CA PRO A 16 3.73 -8.23 6.52
C PRO A 16 3.87 -7.75 5.06
N PRO A 17 4.27 -8.63 4.13
CA PRO A 17 4.27 -8.31 2.71
C PRO A 17 2.84 -7.98 2.23
N GLY A 18 2.76 -6.98 1.37
CA GLY A 18 1.51 -6.51 0.77
C GLY A 18 1.60 -6.48 -0.75
N ILE A 19 0.45 -6.24 -1.37
CA ILE A 19 0.35 -5.96 -2.80
C ILE A 19 -0.04 -4.50 -2.92
N ASP A 20 0.87 -3.66 -3.40
CA ASP A 20 0.67 -2.21 -3.47
C ASP A 20 -0.22 -1.83 -4.65
N ALA A 21 -0.08 -2.52 -5.79
CA ALA A 21 -0.78 -2.15 -7.00
C ALA A 21 -1.01 -3.31 -7.97
N ARG A 22 -2.09 -3.19 -8.73
CA ARG A 22 -2.34 -3.94 -9.97
C ARG A 22 -2.28 -2.96 -11.14
N LEU A 23 -1.26 -3.11 -11.99
CA LEU A 23 -1.06 -2.30 -13.18
C LEU A 23 -1.56 -3.05 -14.42
N CYS A 24 -2.59 -2.50 -15.05
CA CYS A 24 -3.07 -2.97 -16.34
C CYS A 24 -2.34 -2.20 -17.43
N VAL A 25 -1.25 -2.79 -17.94
CA VAL A 25 -0.43 -2.19 -19.01
C VAL A 25 -1.29 -1.96 -20.25
N ARG A 26 -1.34 -0.70 -20.71
CA ARG A 26 -1.97 -0.25 -21.95
C ARG A 26 -1.00 -0.35 -23.12
N HIS A 27 0.20 0.18 -22.91
CA HIS A 27 1.25 0.26 -23.92
C HIS A 27 2.61 -0.03 -23.30
N ILE A 28 3.52 -0.59 -24.11
CA ILE A 28 4.91 -0.85 -23.76
C ILE A 28 5.74 -0.10 -24.78
N GLU A 29 6.51 0.87 -24.30
CA GLU A 29 7.49 1.59 -25.10
C GLU A 29 8.87 0.97 -24.80
N ARG A 30 9.58 0.62 -25.86
CA ARG A 30 10.99 0.22 -25.79
C ARG A 30 11.76 1.28 -26.53
N ASP A 31 12.58 2.00 -25.81
CA ASP A 31 13.53 2.91 -26.44
C ASP A 31 14.63 2.06 -27.10
N GLY A 32 14.96 2.35 -28.36
CA GLY A 32 15.87 1.53 -29.16
C GLY A 32 17.31 1.59 -28.69
N ASP A 33 17.69 2.70 -28.05
CA ASP A 33 19.06 2.99 -27.61
C ASP A 33 19.28 2.75 -26.12
N SER A 34 18.23 2.83 -25.29
CA SER A 34 18.31 2.50 -23.87
C SER A 34 17.72 1.12 -23.60
N LYS A 35 18.33 0.35 -22.68
CA LYS A 35 17.74 -0.91 -22.18
C LYS A 35 16.50 -0.67 -21.31
N GLU A 36 15.92 0.53 -21.35
CA GLU A 36 14.79 0.93 -20.54
C GLU A 36 13.48 0.52 -21.21
N ILE A 37 12.62 -0.14 -20.43
CA ILE A 37 11.29 -0.53 -20.86
C ILE A 37 10.30 0.30 -20.07
N ARG A 38 9.52 1.12 -20.77
CA ARG A 38 8.48 1.92 -20.16
C ARG A 38 7.13 1.23 -20.31
N PHE A 39 6.44 1.07 -19.18
CA PHE A 39 5.10 0.52 -19.12
C PHE A 39 4.10 1.64 -18.87
N GLU A 40 3.19 1.85 -19.81
CA GLU A 40 2.10 2.80 -19.64
C GLU A 40 0.90 2.11 -18.99
N ALA A 41 0.43 2.62 -17.86
CA ALA A 41 -0.72 2.07 -17.14
C ALA A 41 -2.04 2.56 -17.74
N SER A 42 -3.02 1.65 -17.90
CA SER A 42 -4.41 2.00 -18.23
C SER A 42 -5.18 2.48 -16.99
N SER A 43 -6.33 3.11 -17.23
CA SER A 43 -7.30 3.51 -16.20
C SER A 43 -7.88 2.38 -15.35
N ARG A 44 -7.68 1.11 -15.76
CA ARG A 44 -8.08 -0.08 -14.98
C ARG A 44 -7.06 -0.46 -13.90
N SER A 45 -5.95 0.26 -13.81
CA SER A 45 -4.92 0.06 -12.78
C SER A 45 -5.38 0.61 -11.44
N VAL A 46 -4.93 0.01 -10.35
CA VAL A 46 -5.36 0.39 -9.00
C VAL A 46 -4.21 0.30 -8.02
N TRP A 47 -4.18 1.25 -7.09
CA TRP A 47 -3.41 1.17 -5.85
C TRP A 47 -4.29 0.56 -4.77
N LEU A 48 -3.76 -0.45 -4.10
CA LEU A 48 -4.49 -1.25 -3.12
C LEU A 48 -4.14 -0.77 -1.71
N PRO A 49 -5.08 -0.86 -0.76
CA PRO A 49 -4.78 -0.60 0.63
C PRO A 49 -3.81 -1.65 1.18
N LEU A 50 -3.07 -1.26 2.22
CA LEU A 50 -2.16 -2.16 2.90
C LEU A 50 -2.94 -3.28 3.59
N ALA A 51 -2.59 -4.51 3.26
CA ALA A 51 -3.16 -5.71 3.87
C ALA A 51 -2.13 -6.84 3.79
N ASP A 52 -2.17 -7.74 4.76
CA ASP A 52 -1.33 -8.94 4.75
C ASP A 52 -1.68 -9.83 3.54
N ALA A 53 -0.71 -9.97 2.65
CA ALA A 53 -0.79 -10.80 1.46
C ALA A 53 0.05 -12.08 1.58
N SER A 54 0.66 -12.36 2.74
CA SER A 54 1.56 -13.50 2.95
C SER A 54 0.95 -14.80 2.46
N SER A 55 -0.31 -15.07 2.83
CA SER A 55 -0.99 -16.31 2.46
C SER A 55 -1.23 -16.43 0.94
N VAL A 56 -1.55 -15.33 0.25
CA VAL A 56 -1.76 -15.42 -1.21
C VAL A 56 -0.43 -15.53 -1.93
N LEU A 57 0.61 -14.81 -1.47
CA LEU A 57 1.95 -14.81 -2.06
C LEU A 57 2.64 -16.17 -1.92
N ALA A 58 2.48 -16.85 -0.77
CA ALA A 58 2.99 -18.20 -0.54
C ALA A 58 2.42 -19.25 -1.51
N ASN A 59 1.19 -19.02 -2.00
CA ASN A 59 0.52 -19.94 -2.92
C ASN A 59 0.79 -19.62 -4.40
N LEU A 60 1.54 -18.55 -4.70
CA LEU A 60 1.87 -18.21 -6.08
C LEU A 60 2.99 -19.09 -6.61
N ARG A 61 2.89 -19.39 -7.90
CA ARG A 61 3.92 -20.06 -8.66
C ARG A 61 4.35 -19.20 -9.84
N THR A 62 5.63 -19.25 -10.14
CA THR A 62 6.27 -18.51 -11.22
C THR A 62 6.79 -19.47 -12.27
N LEU A 63 6.74 -19.04 -13.53
CA LEU A 63 7.32 -19.75 -14.65
C LEU A 63 8.78 -19.33 -14.83
N SER A 64 9.63 -20.29 -15.21
CA SER A 64 10.97 -19.99 -15.70
C SER A 64 10.90 -19.16 -16.99
N ALA A 65 12.00 -18.48 -17.37
CA ALA A 65 12.05 -17.63 -18.57
C ALA A 65 11.69 -18.36 -19.89
N GLN A 66 11.68 -19.69 -19.88
CA GLN A 66 11.31 -20.53 -21.03
C GLN A 66 9.91 -21.16 -20.89
N GLY A 67 9.16 -20.82 -19.84
CA GLY A 67 7.81 -21.34 -19.56
C GLY A 67 7.75 -22.81 -19.13
N ARG A 68 8.90 -23.45 -18.91
CA ARG A 68 9.01 -24.92 -18.78
C ARG A 68 8.91 -25.44 -17.35
N THR A 69 9.24 -24.62 -16.37
CA THR A 69 9.31 -25.05 -14.96
C THR A 69 8.52 -24.09 -14.11
N SER A 70 7.55 -24.62 -13.36
CA SER A 70 6.78 -23.88 -12.37
C SER A 70 7.44 -24.05 -10.99
N THR A 71 7.86 -22.95 -10.38
CA THR A 71 8.46 -22.91 -9.04
C THR A 71 7.62 -22.06 -8.10
N PRO A 72 7.59 -22.34 -6.79
CA PRO A 72 6.98 -21.43 -5.82
C PRO A 72 7.60 -20.04 -5.92
N LEU A 73 6.78 -18.99 -5.86
CA LEU A 73 7.27 -17.61 -5.78
C LEU A 73 8.05 -17.41 -4.47
N TRP A 74 7.47 -17.92 -3.37
CA TRP A 74 8.01 -17.78 -2.03
C TRP A 74 7.94 -19.14 -1.33
N PRO A 75 9.07 -19.86 -1.20
CA PRO A 75 9.13 -21.18 -0.58
C PRO A 75 8.57 -21.17 0.85
N HIS A 76 7.86 -22.24 1.23
CA HIS A 76 7.14 -22.33 2.51
C HIS A 76 8.07 -22.28 3.73
N ASP A 77 9.25 -22.89 3.62
CA ASP A 77 10.34 -22.86 4.60
C ASP A 77 10.95 -21.46 4.76
N GLU A 78 10.72 -20.56 3.81
CA GLU A 78 11.28 -19.21 3.81
C GLU A 78 10.26 -18.09 4.07
N LEU A 79 9.04 -18.41 4.51
CA LEU A 79 7.97 -17.42 4.76
C LEU A 79 8.26 -16.40 5.88
N GLY A 80 9.33 -16.60 6.66
CA GLY A 80 9.84 -15.61 7.61
C GLY A 80 10.85 -14.61 7.02
N HIS A 81 11.39 -14.88 5.82
CA HIS A 81 12.37 -14.03 5.16
C HIS A 81 11.74 -12.87 4.39
N ARG A 82 12.57 -11.97 3.87
CA ARG A 82 12.11 -10.80 3.11
C ARG A 82 11.66 -11.24 1.73
N ILE A 83 10.40 -11.04 1.39
CA ILE A 83 9.89 -11.43 0.07
C ILE A 83 10.61 -10.70 -1.07
N GLY A 84 11.13 -9.49 -0.80
CA GLY A 84 11.90 -8.70 -1.75
C GLY A 84 13.11 -9.43 -2.35
N HIS A 85 13.68 -10.44 -1.67
CA HIS A 85 14.78 -11.25 -2.21
C HIS A 85 14.35 -12.05 -3.45
N TYR A 86 13.09 -12.50 -3.51
CA TYR A 86 12.56 -13.28 -4.63
C TYR A 86 12.08 -12.41 -5.80
N LEU A 87 11.86 -11.13 -5.51
CA LEU A 87 11.25 -10.13 -6.40
C LEU A 87 12.24 -9.04 -6.84
N GLN A 88 13.54 -9.30 -6.78
CA GLN A 88 14.57 -8.40 -7.31
C GLN A 88 14.45 -8.19 -8.83
N SER A 89 13.76 -9.09 -9.53
CA SER A 89 13.42 -8.97 -10.94
C SER A 89 11.97 -9.37 -11.18
N MET A 90 11.42 -8.95 -12.33
CA MET A 90 10.06 -9.28 -12.72
C MET A 90 9.92 -10.81 -12.88
N ARG A 91 8.87 -11.37 -12.29
CA ARG A 91 8.53 -12.80 -12.40
C ARG A 91 7.25 -12.98 -13.18
N GLU A 92 7.24 -13.96 -14.07
CA GLU A 92 6.03 -14.37 -14.76
C GLU A 92 5.25 -15.34 -13.86
N LEU A 93 4.00 -15.02 -13.57
CA LEU A 93 3.12 -15.89 -12.78
C LEU A 93 2.51 -16.96 -13.68
N GLU A 94 2.45 -18.19 -13.17
CA GLU A 94 1.70 -19.27 -13.82
C GLU A 94 0.20 -18.93 -13.90
N SER A 95 -0.33 -18.27 -12.88
CA SER A 95 -1.72 -17.78 -12.87
C SER A 95 -1.86 -16.55 -11.98
N ALA A 96 -2.59 -15.55 -12.47
CA ALA A 96 -2.99 -14.37 -11.70
C ALA A 96 -4.29 -14.59 -10.90
N ALA A 97 -4.98 -15.73 -11.06
CA ALA A 97 -6.29 -15.96 -10.44
C ALA A 97 -6.28 -15.82 -8.90
N PRO A 98 -5.26 -16.30 -8.15
CA PRO A 98 -5.22 -16.12 -6.69
C PRO A 98 -5.15 -14.63 -6.29
N LEU A 99 -4.38 -13.82 -7.02
CA LEU A 99 -4.26 -12.38 -6.77
C LEU A 99 -5.56 -11.64 -7.06
N ILE A 100 -6.22 -11.96 -8.17
CA ILE A 100 -7.52 -11.38 -8.52
C ILE A 100 -8.58 -11.74 -7.45
N ALA A 101 -8.59 -12.99 -6.97
CA ALA A 101 -9.50 -13.41 -5.91
C ALA A 101 -9.19 -12.69 -4.58
N TRP A 102 -7.92 -12.51 -4.25
CA TRP A 102 -7.49 -11.77 -3.06
C TRP A 102 -7.88 -10.29 -3.15
N GLU A 103 -7.68 -9.63 -4.29
CA GLU A 103 -8.09 -8.24 -4.54
C GLU A 103 -9.61 -8.07 -4.34
N LYS A 104 -10.42 -8.98 -4.89
CA LYS A 104 -11.89 -8.97 -4.70
C LYS A 104 -12.29 -9.14 -3.23
N LYS A 105 -11.58 -9.97 -2.48
CA LYS A 105 -11.80 -10.12 -1.03
C LYS A 105 -11.40 -8.86 -0.28
N LEU A 106 -10.27 -8.26 -0.63
CA LEU A 106 -9.76 -7.02 -0.03
C LEU A 106 -10.74 -5.87 -0.22
N ALA A 107 -11.30 -5.71 -1.41
CA ALA A 107 -12.27 -4.66 -1.72
C ALA A 107 -13.56 -4.71 -0.87
N ARG A 108 -13.85 -5.85 -0.22
CA ARG A 108 -14.99 -6.02 0.68
C ARG A 108 -14.64 -5.82 2.15
N ARG A 109 -13.35 -5.66 2.49
CA ARG A 109 -12.92 -5.49 3.88
C ARG A 109 -13.16 -4.05 4.33
N PRO A 110 -13.58 -3.83 5.59
CA PRO A 110 -13.60 -2.48 6.16
C PRO A 110 -12.19 -1.90 6.17
N LEU A 111 -12.05 -0.70 5.62
CA LEU A 111 -10.78 0.01 5.55
C LEU A 111 -10.60 0.89 6.80
N SER A 112 -9.41 0.83 7.40
CA SER A 112 -9.00 1.72 8.49
C SER A 112 -8.05 2.78 7.95
N PHE A 113 -8.38 4.06 8.09
CA PHE A 113 -7.48 5.16 7.72
C PHE A 113 -6.55 5.48 8.88
N VAL A 114 -5.25 5.66 8.62
CA VAL A 114 -4.29 6.13 9.63
C VAL A 114 -3.88 7.55 9.27
N SER A 115 -4.43 8.51 10.02
CA SER A 115 -4.12 9.94 9.89
C SER A 115 -3.01 10.29 10.87
N TYR A 116 -1.94 10.92 10.40
CA TYR A 116 -0.78 11.25 11.22
C TYR A 116 -0.05 12.47 10.65
N ARG A 117 0.87 13.01 11.43
CA ARG A 117 1.77 14.07 10.99
C ARG A 117 3.14 13.49 10.66
N ILE A 118 3.68 13.81 9.48
CA ILE A 118 4.92 13.18 9.00
C ILE A 118 6.12 13.48 9.92
N CYS A 119 6.26 14.72 10.37
CA CYS A 119 7.45 15.16 11.12
C CYS A 119 7.59 14.49 12.50
N ASP A 120 6.50 14.07 13.15
CA ASP A 120 6.54 13.55 14.52
C ASP A 120 5.63 12.32 14.79
N GLY A 121 4.72 11.99 13.88
CA GLY A 121 3.74 10.90 14.03
C GLY A 121 4.11 9.59 13.30
N THR A 122 5.12 9.60 12.42
CA THR A 122 5.41 8.47 11.51
C THR A 122 5.66 7.14 12.25
N LYS A 123 6.42 7.16 13.36
CA LYS A 123 6.67 5.96 14.19
C LYS A 123 5.37 5.34 14.69
N HIS A 124 4.49 6.16 15.23
CA HIS A 124 3.24 5.72 15.83
C HIS A 124 2.23 5.29 14.77
N ALA A 125 2.22 5.95 13.61
CA ALA A 125 1.46 5.51 12.44
C ALA A 125 1.89 4.10 11.98
N PHE A 126 3.20 3.84 11.94
CA PHE A 126 3.74 2.51 11.63
C PHE A 126 3.25 1.45 12.63
N LEU A 127 3.44 1.70 13.93
CA LEU A 127 3.05 0.75 14.98
C LEU A 127 1.54 0.49 14.98
N LYS A 128 0.73 1.53 14.75
CA LYS A 128 -0.71 1.40 14.63
C LYS A 128 -1.11 0.58 13.41
N SER A 129 -0.52 0.85 12.25
CA SER A 129 -0.72 0.06 11.02
C SER A 129 -0.37 -1.40 11.24
N LYS A 130 0.78 -1.69 11.88
CA LYS A 130 1.19 -3.05 12.23
C LYS A 130 0.13 -3.77 13.06
N LYS A 131 -0.33 -3.15 14.15
CA LYS A 131 -1.38 -3.70 15.01
C LYS A 131 -2.69 -3.96 14.25
N LEU A 132 -3.08 -3.08 13.33
CA LEU A 132 -4.29 -3.25 12.53
C LEU A 132 -4.16 -4.43 11.55
N LEU A 133 -2.98 -4.61 10.94
CA LEU A 133 -2.69 -5.73 10.04
C LEU A 133 -2.67 -7.07 10.79
N GLU A 134 -2.09 -7.11 11.99
CA GLU A 134 -2.11 -8.28 12.88
C GLU A 134 -3.55 -8.68 13.27
N GLN A 135 -4.48 -7.72 13.27
CA GLN A 135 -5.92 -7.95 13.46
C GLN A 135 -6.66 -8.32 12.16
N GLY A 136 -5.95 -8.53 11.05
CA GLY A 136 -6.51 -8.88 9.75
C GLY A 136 -7.21 -7.73 9.01
N ARG A 137 -7.03 -6.48 9.45
CA ARG A 137 -7.67 -5.31 8.83
C ARG A 137 -6.91 -4.84 7.60
N ALA A 138 -7.64 -4.19 6.68
CA ALA A 138 -7.04 -3.40 5.62
C ALA A 138 -6.79 -1.97 6.13
N VAL A 139 -5.67 -1.38 5.73
CA VAL A 139 -5.23 -0.06 6.18
C VAL A 139 -4.98 0.85 5.00
N PHE A 140 -5.56 2.05 5.04
CA PHE A 140 -5.16 3.15 4.19
C PHE A 140 -4.12 4.00 4.93
N TRP A 141 -2.90 3.97 4.44
CA TRP A 141 -1.80 4.79 4.91
C TRP A 141 -1.16 5.47 3.69
N ASP A 142 -1.40 6.77 3.55
CA ASP A 142 -1.07 7.61 2.40
C ASP A 142 0.31 7.33 1.76
N ARG A 143 1.38 7.28 2.54
CA ARG A 143 2.76 7.10 2.04
C ARG A 143 3.02 5.72 1.42
N TRP A 144 2.16 4.74 1.68
CA TRP A 144 2.26 3.37 1.14
C TRP A 144 1.15 3.02 0.15
N CYS A 145 -0.03 3.60 0.32
CA CYS A 145 -1.16 3.37 -0.57
C CYS A 145 -1.14 4.30 -1.79
N LEU A 146 -0.18 5.23 -1.86
CA LEU A 146 0.02 6.15 -3.00
C LEU A 146 1.43 6.02 -3.57
N PRO A 147 1.61 6.28 -4.87
CA PRO A 147 2.94 6.44 -5.47
C PRO A 147 3.80 7.41 -4.64
N ARG A 148 5.06 7.04 -4.35
CA ARG A 148 6.01 7.93 -3.65
C ARG A 148 6.13 9.32 -4.29
N ARG A 149 5.96 9.44 -5.61
CA ARG A 149 5.94 10.74 -6.29
C ARG A 149 4.81 11.65 -5.79
N LEU A 150 3.64 11.09 -5.47
CA LEU A 150 2.51 11.81 -4.86
C LEU A 150 2.72 12.06 -3.37
N ALA A 151 3.27 11.07 -2.64
CA ALA A 151 3.39 11.14 -1.19
C ALA A 151 4.63 11.94 -0.70
N GLU A 152 5.72 12.00 -1.48
CA GLU A 152 7.02 12.52 -1.01
C GLU A 152 7.63 13.61 -1.90
N ARG A 153 7.33 13.68 -3.20
CA ARG A 153 8.06 14.54 -4.15
C ARG A 153 7.26 15.67 -4.81
N ARG A 154 5.93 15.75 -4.61
CA ARG A 154 5.04 16.81 -5.17
C ARG A 154 5.29 17.12 -6.66
N GLU A 155 5.61 16.11 -7.47
CA GLU A 155 5.79 16.30 -8.91
C GLU A 155 4.44 16.18 -9.64
N VAL A 156 4.08 17.23 -10.40
CA VAL A 156 3.06 17.28 -11.47
C VAL A 156 1.67 16.72 -11.09
N VAL A 157 1.23 16.87 -9.84
CA VAL A 157 -0.18 16.66 -9.47
C VAL A 157 -0.65 17.85 -8.66
N SER A 158 -1.81 18.41 -9.05
CA SER A 158 -2.45 19.50 -8.33
C SER A 158 -2.70 19.09 -6.87
N ASP A 159 -2.24 19.89 -5.91
CA ASP A 159 -2.49 19.69 -4.49
C ASP A 159 -4.00 19.47 -4.22
N ALA A 160 -4.86 20.21 -4.91
CA ALA A 160 -6.31 20.05 -4.81
C ALA A 160 -6.82 18.67 -5.28
N ALA A 161 -6.16 18.04 -6.26
CA ALA A 161 -6.51 16.70 -6.70
C ALA A 161 -6.11 15.63 -5.68
N LEU A 162 -4.93 15.78 -5.07
CA LEU A 162 -4.46 14.91 -3.99
C LEU A 162 -5.36 15.04 -2.76
N ASP A 163 -5.68 16.27 -2.35
CA ASP A 163 -6.60 16.56 -1.23
C ASP A 163 -7.97 15.92 -1.44
N ARG A 164 -8.55 16.12 -2.63
CA ARG A 164 -9.84 15.49 -2.97
C ARG A 164 -9.75 13.97 -2.87
N TYR A 165 -8.68 13.37 -3.38
CA TYR A 165 -8.50 11.93 -3.33
C TYR A 165 -8.39 11.42 -1.89
N LEU A 166 -7.52 12.02 -1.06
CA LEU A 166 -7.36 11.65 0.35
C LEU A 166 -8.69 11.77 1.11
N MET A 167 -9.44 12.85 0.87
CA MET A 167 -10.74 13.03 1.51
C MET A 167 -11.79 12.02 1.04
N ILE A 168 -11.78 11.61 -0.23
CA ILE A 168 -12.64 10.53 -0.73
C ILE A 168 -12.30 9.22 -0.01
N GLN A 169 -11.01 8.88 0.12
CA GLN A 169 -10.57 7.66 0.80
C GLN A 169 -10.92 7.68 2.29
N LEU A 170 -10.69 8.80 2.98
CA LEU A 170 -11.05 8.98 4.38
C LEU A 170 -12.56 8.76 4.60
N LYS A 171 -13.42 9.35 3.75
CA LYS A 171 -14.87 9.20 3.83
C LYS A 171 -15.34 7.76 3.57
N ALA A 172 -14.60 7.00 2.76
CA ALA A 172 -14.90 5.60 2.49
C ALA A 172 -14.43 4.65 3.60
N CYS A 173 -13.62 5.12 4.55
CA CYS A 173 -13.09 4.29 5.62
C CYS A 173 -14.08 4.12 6.77
N ALA A 174 -14.14 2.91 7.32
CA ALA A 174 -15.01 2.59 8.46
C ALA A 174 -14.52 3.21 9.77
N THR A 175 -13.22 3.47 9.89
CA THR A 175 -12.61 4.08 11.07
C THR A 175 -11.40 4.89 10.66
N VAL A 176 -11.24 6.06 11.27
CA VAL A 176 -10.06 6.92 11.10
C VAL A 176 -9.31 6.97 12.43
N PHE A 177 -8.10 6.43 12.46
CA PHE A 177 -7.21 6.51 13.61
C PHE A 177 -6.31 7.73 13.47
N GLY A 178 -6.55 8.75 14.31
CA GLY A 178 -5.68 9.91 14.38
C GLY A 178 -4.55 9.71 15.36
N ILE A 179 -3.31 9.75 14.88
CA ILE A 179 -2.11 9.69 15.69
C ILE A 179 -1.87 11.08 16.30
N GLU A 180 -2.31 11.30 17.53
CA GLU A 180 -2.28 12.61 18.19
C GLU A 180 -0.88 12.93 18.74
N SER A 181 0.10 13.07 17.84
CA SER A 181 1.43 13.61 18.12
C SER A 181 1.39 15.12 18.42
N PRO A 182 2.44 15.71 19.03
CA PRO A 182 2.43 17.12 19.43
C PRO A 182 2.01 18.09 18.32
N LEU A 183 2.45 17.85 17.09
CA LEU A 183 2.16 18.70 15.93
C LEU A 183 0.96 18.21 15.10
N TYR A 184 0.26 17.15 15.53
CA TYR A 184 -0.88 16.58 14.80
C TYR A 184 -2.00 17.60 14.58
N SER A 185 -2.20 18.46 15.57
CA SER A 185 -3.29 19.44 15.61
C SER A 185 -2.88 20.84 15.13
N GLU A 186 -1.70 20.99 14.52
CA GLU A 186 -1.25 22.28 13.98
C GLU A 186 -2.32 22.87 13.03
N PRO A 187 -2.75 24.13 13.24
CA PRO A 187 -3.69 24.79 12.34
C PRO A 187 -3.21 24.73 10.89
N SER A 188 -4.14 24.57 9.94
CA SER A 188 -3.88 24.41 8.50
C SER A 188 -3.15 23.12 8.06
N SER A 189 -2.72 22.26 8.99
CA SER A 189 -2.13 20.96 8.64
C SER A 189 -3.16 20.01 8.00
N TYR A 190 -2.67 19.09 7.16
CA TYR A 190 -3.51 18.03 6.58
C TYR A 190 -4.13 17.15 7.65
N SER A 191 -3.36 16.77 8.67
CA SER A 191 -3.84 15.97 9.79
C SER A 191 -4.99 16.63 10.55
N ALA A 192 -4.97 17.96 10.71
CA ALA A 192 -6.09 18.69 11.33
C ALA A 192 -7.35 18.62 10.46
N LYS A 193 -7.24 18.82 9.14
CA LYS A 193 -8.38 18.72 8.20
C LYS A 193 -9.00 17.31 8.23
N GLU A 194 -8.17 16.27 8.18
CA GLU A 194 -8.60 14.87 8.23
C GLU A 194 -9.31 14.54 9.55
N ARG A 195 -8.74 14.96 10.68
CA ARG A 195 -9.32 14.80 12.01
C ARG A 195 -10.70 15.42 12.10
N ASP A 196 -10.84 16.67 11.67
CA ASP A 196 -12.09 17.41 11.79
C ASP A 196 -13.18 16.78 10.90
N ALA A 197 -12.82 16.39 9.68
CA ALA A 197 -13.72 15.66 8.78
C ALA A 197 -14.15 14.30 9.36
N ALA A 198 -13.21 13.52 9.91
CA ALA A 198 -13.52 12.22 10.52
C ALA A 198 -14.37 12.34 11.79
N ARG A 199 -14.16 13.39 12.59
CA ARG A 199 -14.99 13.69 13.77
C ARG A 199 -16.41 14.04 13.37
N HIS A 200 -16.57 14.86 12.33
CA HIS A 200 -17.88 15.20 11.77
C HIS A 200 -18.65 13.96 11.28
N LEU A 201 -17.93 12.97 10.74
CA LEU A 201 -18.50 11.69 10.28
C LEU A 201 -18.70 10.65 11.41
N GLY A 202 -18.26 10.93 12.64
CA GLY A 202 -18.32 9.98 13.77
C GLY A 202 -17.36 8.77 13.68
N THR A 203 -16.46 8.76 12.70
CA THR A 203 -15.53 7.64 12.43
C THR A 203 -14.17 7.78 13.13
N TYR A 204 -13.92 8.93 13.76
CA TYR A 204 -12.64 9.24 14.40
C TYR A 204 -12.38 8.44 15.67
N ARG A 205 -11.15 7.96 15.84
CA ARG A 205 -10.61 7.33 17.06
C ARG A 205 -9.23 7.91 17.33
N SER A 206 -9.04 8.52 18.50
CA SER A 206 -7.73 9.03 18.90
C SER A 206 -6.77 7.89 19.24
N VAL A 207 -5.51 8.09 18.91
CA VAL A 207 -4.39 7.24 19.32
C VAL A 207 -3.37 8.16 19.97
N GLY A 208 -3.36 8.16 21.30
CA GLY A 208 -2.37 8.90 22.08
C GLY A 208 -0.97 8.34 21.85
N VAL A 209 0.01 9.22 21.71
CA VAL A 209 1.42 8.86 21.68
C VAL A 209 1.99 9.09 23.07
N ALA A 210 2.43 8.02 23.75
CA ALA A 210 3.23 8.18 24.97
C ALA A 210 4.65 8.61 24.55
N GLY A 211 5.21 9.60 25.26
CA GLY A 211 6.57 10.10 25.04
C GLY A 211 7.64 9.04 25.28
#